data_AF-A0A5R8NW56-F1
#
_entry.id   AF-A0A5R8NW56-F1
#
_cell.length_a   1.000
_cell.length_b   1.000
_cell.length_c   1.000
_cell.angle_alpha   90.00
_cell.angle_beta   90.00
_cell.angle_gamma   90.00
#
_symmetry.space_group_name_H-M   'P 1'
#
loop_
_entity.id
_entity.type
_entity.pdbx_description
1 polymer ?
#
loop_
_entity_poly.entity_id
_entity_poly.type
_entity_poly.pdbx_seq_one_letter_code
_entity_poly.pdbx_strand_id
1 'polypeptide(L)'
;MNKPVVLVAEELSEAGLAVLGADFEVRHTDGADRSKLLPALAGVDALIVRSATQVDAEAIAAAPKLRVVARAGVGLDNVDVEAATKAGVMVVNAPTSNITSAAEQTLALILASARNTAQAHAALKNGEWKRSKYTGVELDEKVVGILGLGKIGQLVAQRLQPFGVELIAYDPYLPPARAAQMGVKLLPLDDVLKQADFITVHLPKSKETIGLIGDDELHKVKPNVRIVNVARGGIVDEAALYSAIKEGRVAGAGLDVYAKEPCTDSPLFELDQVVATPHLGASTHEAQEKAGTQVARSVKLALAGEFVPDAVNVQGGVVAEDVKPGLPLAEKLGRVFTALAGEVATKLDVEVRGEIAAQDVRVIELAALKGVFADVIEEQVTYVNAPLLAKDRGMTVELVTSSESPDWRNVVTVRGVLADGRHVSVSGTLSGPRQITKIVEVNGYEMEIEPTAHLSFFTYTDRPGIVGVVGRLLGEHGINIASMQVARSVKGGKALIALTVDTAIPADVIEQIISEIGAESGRSVDLED
;
A
#
# COMPACT_ATOMS: atom_id res chain seq x y z
N MET A 1 -20.01 7.67 -21.70
CA MET A 1 -18.93 6.77 -21.24
C MET A 1 -19.57 5.64 -20.46
N ASN A 2 -19.14 4.39 -20.66
CA ASN A 2 -19.60 3.27 -19.83
C ASN A 2 -19.10 3.47 -18.40
N LYS A 3 -19.95 3.18 -17.41
CA LYS A 3 -19.55 3.25 -16.00
C LYS A 3 -18.52 2.16 -15.72
N PRO A 4 -17.47 2.43 -14.92
CA PRO A 4 -16.56 1.37 -14.49
C PRO A 4 -17.32 0.30 -13.70
N VAL A 5 -16.95 -0.95 -13.90
CA VAL A 5 -17.61 -2.13 -13.32
C VAL A 5 -16.89 -2.54 -12.04
N VAL A 6 -17.64 -2.59 -10.94
CA VAL A 6 -17.16 -3.08 -9.64
C VAL A 6 -17.82 -4.43 -9.37
N LEU A 7 -17.04 -5.51 -9.36
CA LEU A 7 -17.51 -6.85 -9.00
C LEU A 7 -17.36 -7.07 -7.50
N VAL A 8 -18.47 -7.35 -6.82
CA VAL A 8 -18.53 -7.72 -5.41
C VAL A 8 -18.69 -9.24 -5.33
N ALA A 9 -17.63 -9.95 -4.95
CA ALA A 9 -17.59 -11.41 -4.97
C ALA A 9 -17.99 -12.06 -3.64
N GLU A 10 -18.15 -11.26 -2.59
CA GLU A 10 -18.62 -11.67 -1.26
C GLU A 10 -19.55 -10.59 -0.68
N GLU A 11 -20.35 -10.93 0.33
CA GLU A 11 -21.27 -9.99 0.96
C GLU A 11 -20.55 -8.74 1.50
N LEU A 12 -21.01 -7.58 1.03
CA LEU A 12 -20.55 -6.25 1.43
C LEU A 12 -21.68 -5.56 2.20
N SER A 13 -21.34 -4.75 3.20
CA SER A 13 -22.33 -3.96 3.95
C SER A 13 -23.09 -2.98 3.06
N GLU A 14 -24.36 -2.71 3.39
CA GLU A 14 -25.19 -1.72 2.68
C GLU A 14 -24.51 -0.35 2.63
N ALA A 15 -23.86 0.07 3.71
CA ALA A 15 -23.09 1.31 3.77
C ALA A 15 -21.91 1.31 2.78
N GLY A 16 -21.22 0.17 2.60
CA GLY A 16 -20.15 0.02 1.60
C GLY A 16 -20.68 0.14 0.17
N LEU A 17 -21.80 -0.50 -0.13
CA LEU A 17 -22.47 -0.39 -1.43
C LEU A 17 -22.94 1.06 -1.70
N ALA A 18 -23.48 1.74 -0.69
CA ALA A 18 -23.92 3.13 -0.78
C ALA A 18 -22.76 4.10 -1.09
N VAL A 19 -21.55 3.82 -0.61
CA VAL A 19 -20.35 4.64 -0.91
C VAL A 19 -19.99 4.57 -2.40
N LEU A 20 -20.06 3.38 -3.02
CA LEU A 20 -19.84 3.24 -4.46
C LEU A 20 -20.86 4.11 -5.22
N GLY A 21 -22.12 4.08 -4.80
CA GLY A 21 -23.17 4.95 -5.30
C GLY A 21 -23.50 4.69 -6.77
N ALA A 22 -24.02 5.70 -7.47
CA ALA A 22 -24.47 5.59 -8.86
C ALA A 22 -23.33 5.74 -9.89
N ASP A 23 -22.09 5.99 -9.44
CA ASP A 23 -20.93 6.26 -10.31
C ASP A 23 -20.42 4.98 -11.01
N PHE A 24 -20.74 3.82 -10.44
CA PHE A 24 -20.26 2.51 -10.90
C PHE A 24 -21.39 1.56 -11.29
N GLU A 25 -21.09 0.59 -12.14
CA GLU A 25 -21.92 -0.59 -12.34
C GLU A 25 -21.49 -1.66 -11.33
N VAL A 26 -22.28 -1.87 -10.27
CA VAL A 26 -21.99 -2.90 -9.26
C VAL A 26 -22.58 -4.24 -9.71
N ARG A 27 -21.72 -5.24 -9.86
CA ARG A 27 -22.09 -6.63 -10.16
C ARG A 27 -21.80 -7.51 -8.95
N HIS A 28 -22.55 -8.60 -8.83
CA HIS A 28 -22.33 -9.59 -7.77
C HIS A 28 -22.03 -10.95 -8.36
N THR A 29 -21.15 -11.70 -7.70
CA THR A 29 -20.92 -13.12 -7.97
C THR A 29 -20.69 -13.86 -6.66
N ASP A 30 -20.75 -15.18 -6.72
CA ASP A 30 -20.29 -16.05 -5.65
C ASP A 30 -18.81 -16.34 -5.87
N GLY A 31 -17.95 -15.62 -5.15
CA GLY A 31 -16.49 -15.69 -5.30
C GLY A 31 -15.86 -16.96 -4.74
N ALA A 32 -16.56 -17.70 -3.89
CA ALA A 32 -16.10 -19.01 -3.42
C ALA A 32 -16.24 -20.08 -4.51
N ASP A 33 -17.13 -19.88 -5.48
CA ASP A 33 -17.32 -20.77 -6.63
C ASP A 33 -16.46 -20.30 -7.82
N ARG A 34 -15.36 -21.01 -8.04
CA ARG A 34 -14.40 -20.68 -9.11
C ARG A 34 -15.03 -20.66 -10.50
N SER A 35 -16.04 -21.52 -10.74
CA SER A 35 -16.74 -21.60 -12.02
C SER A 35 -17.60 -20.37 -12.31
N LYS A 36 -18.01 -19.63 -11.28
CA LYS A 36 -18.74 -18.36 -11.40
C LYS A 36 -17.81 -17.15 -11.33
N LEU A 37 -16.76 -17.20 -10.51
CA LEU A 37 -15.82 -16.10 -10.35
C LEU A 37 -15.08 -15.79 -11.65
N LEU A 38 -14.43 -16.78 -12.27
CA LEU A 38 -13.55 -16.53 -13.41
C LEU A 38 -14.27 -15.88 -14.61
N PRO A 39 -15.47 -16.35 -15.03
CA PRO A 39 -16.21 -15.67 -16.10
C PRO A 39 -16.69 -14.26 -15.71
N ALA A 40 -17.04 -14.04 -14.44
CA ALA A 40 -17.55 -12.75 -13.96
C ALA A 40 -16.47 -11.66 -13.93
N LEU A 41 -15.19 -12.04 -13.87
CA LEU A 41 -14.05 -11.12 -13.88
C LEU A 41 -13.79 -10.46 -15.25
N ALA A 42 -14.39 -11.00 -16.32
CA ALA A 42 -14.25 -10.45 -17.66
C ALA A 42 -14.88 -9.04 -17.74
N GLY A 43 -14.04 -8.04 -18.02
CA GLY A 43 -14.47 -6.65 -18.18
C GLY A 43 -14.78 -5.92 -16.86
N VAL A 44 -14.19 -6.37 -15.75
CA VAL A 44 -14.27 -5.73 -14.43
C VAL A 44 -13.11 -4.76 -14.23
N ASP A 45 -13.39 -3.57 -13.70
CA ASP A 45 -12.39 -2.55 -13.37
C ASP A 45 -11.93 -2.66 -11.90
N ALA A 46 -12.80 -3.13 -11.01
CA ALA A 46 -12.49 -3.34 -9.60
C ALA A 46 -13.13 -4.61 -9.04
N LEU A 47 -12.39 -5.35 -8.20
CA LEU A 47 -12.87 -6.53 -7.51
C LEU A 47 -12.89 -6.28 -6.01
N ILE A 48 -14.05 -6.45 -5.36
CA ILE A 48 -14.19 -6.41 -3.89
C ILE A 48 -14.37 -7.84 -3.38
N VAL A 49 -13.48 -8.25 -2.46
CA VAL A 49 -13.47 -9.57 -1.82
C VAL A 49 -13.41 -9.46 -0.30
N ARG A 50 -13.66 -10.57 0.38
CA ARG A 50 -13.42 -10.72 1.83
C ARG A 50 -12.41 -11.83 2.10
N SER A 51 -12.84 -13.00 2.57
CA SER A 51 -11.95 -14.08 3.02
C SER A 51 -12.19 -15.40 2.31
N ALA A 52 -13.37 -15.61 1.73
CA ALA A 52 -13.70 -16.85 1.04
C ALA A 52 -13.14 -16.87 -0.39
N THR A 53 -13.11 -15.73 -1.08
CA THR A 53 -12.63 -15.65 -2.47
C THR A 53 -11.11 -15.67 -2.53
N GLN A 54 -10.54 -16.60 -3.29
CA GLN A 54 -9.10 -16.64 -3.57
C GLN A 54 -8.78 -15.83 -4.84
N VAL A 55 -8.01 -14.75 -4.67
CA VAL A 55 -7.55 -13.88 -5.77
C VAL A 55 -6.09 -14.19 -6.06
N ASP A 56 -5.86 -15.33 -6.71
CA ASP A 56 -4.55 -15.80 -7.15
C ASP A 56 -4.20 -15.27 -8.56
N ALA A 57 -3.04 -15.67 -9.09
CA ALA A 57 -2.59 -15.30 -10.43
C ALA A 57 -3.58 -15.68 -11.56
N GLU A 58 -4.34 -16.78 -11.43
CA GLU A 58 -5.34 -17.18 -12.42
C GLU A 58 -6.52 -16.20 -12.43
N ALA A 59 -7.02 -15.79 -11.26
CA ALA A 59 -8.09 -14.80 -11.16
C ALA A 59 -7.65 -13.45 -11.74
N ILE A 60 -6.43 -13.02 -11.43
CA ILE A 60 -5.87 -11.76 -11.93
C ILE A 60 -5.73 -11.81 -13.46
N ALA A 61 -5.24 -12.92 -14.02
CA ALA A 61 -5.10 -13.09 -15.46
C ALA A 61 -6.46 -13.12 -16.20
N ALA A 62 -7.52 -13.63 -15.57
CA ALA A 62 -8.88 -13.61 -16.12
C ALA A 62 -9.51 -12.20 -16.18
N ALA A 63 -8.88 -11.21 -15.56
CA ALA A 63 -9.41 -9.85 -15.38
C ALA A 63 -8.51 -8.79 -16.06
N PRO A 64 -8.42 -8.74 -17.41
CA PRO A 64 -7.44 -7.90 -18.11
C PRO A 64 -7.67 -6.39 -17.98
N LYS A 65 -8.81 -5.96 -17.44
CA LYS A 65 -9.13 -4.54 -17.16
C LYS A 65 -9.04 -4.18 -15.68
N LEU A 66 -8.67 -5.13 -14.83
CA LEU A 66 -8.70 -4.96 -13.39
C LEU A 66 -7.66 -3.91 -12.99
N ARG A 67 -8.10 -2.87 -12.29
CA ARG A 67 -7.24 -1.80 -11.78
C ARG A 67 -7.02 -1.92 -10.28
N VAL A 68 -7.99 -2.48 -9.55
CA VAL A 68 -7.93 -2.62 -8.10
C VAL A 68 -8.60 -3.89 -7.58
N VAL A 69 -7.92 -4.59 -6.67
CA VAL A 69 -8.47 -5.62 -5.79
C VAL A 69 -8.59 -5.02 -4.39
N ALA A 70 -9.81 -4.95 -3.87
CA ALA A 70 -10.10 -4.37 -2.58
C ALA A 70 -10.60 -5.43 -1.61
N ARG A 71 -9.80 -5.71 -0.59
CA ARG A 71 -10.12 -6.71 0.43
C ARG A 71 -10.80 -6.03 1.62
N ALA A 72 -12.09 -6.29 1.82
CA ALA A 72 -12.87 -5.81 2.97
C ALA A 72 -12.47 -6.55 4.26
N GLY A 73 -11.30 -6.18 4.79
CA GLY A 73 -10.69 -6.73 6.00
C GLY A 73 -9.19 -6.39 6.06
N VAL A 74 -8.48 -6.84 7.10
CA VAL A 74 -7.07 -6.49 7.32
C VAL A 74 -6.08 -7.45 6.64
N GLY A 75 -6.17 -8.76 6.91
CA GLY A 75 -5.32 -9.77 6.28
C GLY A 75 -5.47 -9.83 4.74
N LEU A 76 -4.44 -10.34 4.07
CA LEU A 76 -4.40 -10.47 2.61
C LEU A 76 -4.00 -11.89 2.19
N ASP A 77 -4.20 -12.87 3.07
CA ASP A 77 -3.79 -14.26 2.87
C ASP A 77 -4.45 -14.90 1.64
N ASN A 78 -5.59 -14.36 1.19
CA ASN A 78 -6.37 -14.80 0.03
C ASN A 78 -6.16 -13.93 -1.22
N VAL A 79 -5.15 -13.06 -1.25
CA VAL A 79 -4.83 -12.21 -2.41
C VAL A 79 -3.33 -12.36 -2.74
N ASP A 80 -3.03 -12.79 -3.96
CA ASP A 80 -1.67 -12.83 -4.47
C ASP A 80 -1.21 -11.41 -4.85
N VAL A 81 -0.67 -10.71 -3.86
CA VAL A 81 -0.19 -9.34 -4.00
C VAL A 81 0.95 -9.24 -5.03
N GLU A 82 1.80 -10.28 -5.14
CA GLU A 82 2.90 -10.28 -6.09
C GLU A 82 2.39 -10.38 -7.53
N ALA A 83 1.47 -11.31 -7.79
CA ALA A 83 0.82 -11.42 -9.09
C ALA A 83 0.05 -10.14 -9.45
N ALA A 84 -0.65 -9.53 -8.48
CA ALA A 84 -1.36 -8.28 -8.68
C ALA A 84 -0.40 -7.14 -9.04
N THR A 85 0.71 -7.02 -8.33
CA THR A 85 1.76 -6.03 -8.61
C THR A 85 2.34 -6.20 -10.01
N LYS A 86 2.65 -7.43 -10.43
CA LYS A 86 3.15 -7.70 -11.80
C LYS A 86 2.14 -7.31 -12.87
N ALA A 87 0.85 -7.53 -12.62
CA ALA A 87 -0.23 -7.13 -13.52
C ALA A 87 -0.61 -5.64 -13.43
N GLY A 88 0.12 -4.83 -12.65
CA GLY A 88 -0.21 -3.40 -12.46
C GLY A 88 -1.46 -3.13 -11.61
N VAL A 89 -2.02 -4.17 -11.00
CA VAL A 89 -3.26 -4.12 -10.21
C VAL A 89 -2.96 -3.66 -8.78
N MET A 90 -3.64 -2.59 -8.36
CA MET A 90 -3.54 -2.10 -6.98
C MET A 90 -4.24 -3.07 -6.02
N VAL A 91 -3.62 -3.39 -4.90
CA VAL A 91 -4.28 -4.13 -3.82
C VAL A 91 -4.50 -3.17 -2.66
N VAL A 92 -5.73 -3.11 -2.17
CA VAL A 92 -6.11 -2.28 -1.02
C VAL A 92 -6.79 -3.14 0.04
N ASN A 93 -6.63 -2.78 1.30
CA ASN A 93 -7.31 -3.45 2.42
C ASN A 93 -7.99 -2.43 3.34
N ALA A 94 -8.58 -2.90 4.45
CA ALA A 94 -9.21 -2.04 5.46
C ALA A 94 -8.50 -2.18 6.82
N PRO A 95 -7.27 -1.64 6.98
CA PRO A 95 -6.33 -1.98 8.05
C PRO A 95 -6.80 -1.60 9.47
N THR A 96 -7.81 -0.75 9.60
CA THR A 96 -8.37 -0.30 10.88
C THR A 96 -9.79 -0.79 11.15
N SER A 97 -10.40 -1.49 10.21
CA SER A 97 -11.83 -1.84 10.27
C SER A 97 -12.19 -2.76 11.43
N ASN A 98 -11.32 -3.73 11.77
CA ASN A 98 -11.63 -4.79 12.73
C ASN A 98 -10.93 -4.64 14.09
N ILE A 99 -10.14 -3.59 14.32
CA ILE A 99 -9.22 -3.54 15.47
C ILE A 99 -9.96 -3.64 16.82
N THR A 100 -11.15 -3.05 16.90
CA THR A 100 -12.00 -3.08 18.10
C THR A 100 -12.58 -4.47 18.31
N SER A 101 -13.23 -5.04 17.29
CA SER A 101 -13.87 -6.35 17.38
C SER A 101 -12.88 -7.48 17.63
N ALA A 102 -11.68 -7.41 17.05
CA ALA A 102 -10.64 -8.40 17.31
C ALA A 102 -10.11 -8.33 18.74
N ALA A 103 -9.99 -7.10 19.29
CA ALA A 103 -9.62 -6.93 20.70
C ALA A 103 -10.71 -7.48 21.63
N GLU A 104 -11.98 -7.20 21.34
CA GLU A 104 -13.12 -7.73 22.09
C GLU A 104 -13.19 -9.26 22.04
N GLN A 105 -13.01 -9.86 20.86
CA GLN A 105 -12.96 -11.32 20.70
C GLN A 105 -11.80 -11.94 21.50
N THR A 106 -10.67 -11.24 21.59
CA THR A 106 -9.55 -11.68 22.42
C THR A 106 -9.95 -11.76 23.90
N LEU A 107 -10.60 -10.72 24.44
CA LEU A 107 -11.08 -10.76 25.83
C LEU A 107 -12.17 -11.81 26.02
N ALA A 108 -13.06 -11.97 25.03
CA ALA A 108 -14.09 -13.01 25.07
C ALA A 108 -13.46 -14.40 25.20
N LEU A 109 -12.41 -14.71 24.42
CA LEU A 109 -11.71 -15.99 24.49
C LEU A 109 -10.86 -16.15 25.75
N ILE A 110 -10.22 -15.08 26.25
CA ILE A 110 -9.56 -15.09 27.56
C ILE A 110 -10.55 -15.47 28.66
N LEU A 111 -11.71 -14.78 28.72
CA LEU A 111 -12.72 -15.02 29.75
C LEU A 111 -13.38 -16.39 29.59
N ALA A 112 -13.66 -16.82 28.35
CA ALA A 112 -14.24 -18.13 28.08
C ALA A 112 -13.32 -19.27 28.53
N SER A 113 -12.01 -19.17 28.21
CA SER A 113 -10.99 -20.12 28.65
C SER A 113 -10.74 -20.07 30.17
N ALA A 114 -10.84 -18.89 30.79
CA ALA A 114 -10.68 -18.74 32.24
C ALA A 114 -11.86 -19.35 33.01
N ARG A 115 -13.08 -19.29 32.47
CA ARG A 115 -14.32 -19.58 33.22
C ARG A 115 -15.10 -20.80 32.72
N ASN A 116 -14.59 -21.52 31.72
CA ASN A 116 -15.23 -22.69 31.11
C ASN A 116 -16.65 -22.39 30.57
N THR A 117 -16.89 -21.17 30.09
CA THR A 117 -18.26 -20.72 29.76
C THR A 117 -18.87 -21.52 28.61
N ALA A 118 -18.08 -21.86 27.59
CA ALA A 118 -18.53 -22.65 26.44
C ALA A 118 -18.95 -24.07 26.85
N GLN A 119 -18.12 -24.74 27.63
CA GLN A 119 -18.34 -26.11 28.12
C GLN A 119 -19.53 -26.15 29.10
N ALA A 120 -19.62 -25.19 30.01
CA ALA A 120 -20.75 -25.08 30.94
C ALA A 120 -22.07 -24.79 30.21
N HIS A 121 -22.05 -23.93 29.18
CA HIS A 121 -23.20 -23.67 28.32
C HIS A 121 -23.67 -24.95 27.59
N ALA A 122 -22.73 -25.67 26.97
CA ALA A 122 -23.03 -26.92 26.26
C ALA A 122 -23.66 -27.98 27.19
N ALA A 123 -23.15 -28.12 28.42
CA ALA A 123 -23.74 -29.02 29.41
C ALA A 123 -25.20 -28.65 29.74
N LEU A 124 -25.51 -27.37 29.94
CA LEU A 124 -26.88 -26.92 30.20
C LEU A 124 -27.80 -27.10 28.99
N LYS A 125 -27.32 -26.86 27.77
CA LYS A 125 -28.06 -27.16 26.52
C LYS A 125 -28.41 -28.65 26.42
N ASN A 126 -27.55 -29.51 26.95
CA ASN A 126 -27.76 -30.97 27.03
C ASN A 126 -28.55 -31.41 28.29
N GLY A 127 -29.08 -30.48 29.08
CA GLY A 127 -29.86 -30.79 30.28
C GLY A 127 -29.03 -31.27 31.47
N GLU A 128 -27.70 -31.06 31.46
CA GLU A 128 -26.78 -31.54 32.49
C GLU A 128 -26.40 -30.44 33.49
N TRP A 129 -26.64 -30.66 34.78
CA TRP A 129 -26.22 -29.74 35.85
C TRP A 129 -24.86 -30.11 36.44
N LYS A 130 -23.77 -29.82 35.71
CA LYS A 130 -22.39 -30.20 36.07
C LYS A 130 -21.62 -29.12 36.86
N ARG A 131 -22.27 -28.45 37.82
CA ARG A 131 -21.67 -27.32 38.58
C ARG A 131 -20.30 -27.65 39.21
N SER A 132 -20.14 -28.84 39.79
CA SER A 132 -18.91 -29.25 40.48
C SER A 132 -17.76 -29.63 39.52
N LYS A 133 -18.04 -29.85 38.22
CA LYS A 133 -17.01 -30.16 37.22
C LYS A 133 -16.17 -28.92 36.88
N TYR A 134 -16.78 -27.74 36.90
CA TYR A 134 -16.17 -26.52 36.35
C TYR A 134 -15.62 -25.62 37.45
N THR A 135 -14.29 -25.53 37.53
CA THR A 135 -13.58 -24.57 38.35
C THR A 135 -12.84 -23.61 37.44
N GLY A 136 -13.14 -22.31 37.55
CA GLY A 136 -12.50 -21.27 36.76
C GLY A 136 -11.26 -20.67 37.44
N VAL A 137 -10.65 -19.71 36.76
CA VAL A 137 -9.55 -18.89 37.27
C VAL A 137 -9.96 -17.41 37.22
N GLU A 138 -9.59 -16.68 38.27
CA GLU A 138 -9.76 -15.24 38.37
C GLU A 138 -8.61 -14.50 37.66
N LEU A 139 -8.92 -13.37 37.01
CA LEU A 139 -7.94 -12.53 36.32
C LEU A 139 -7.25 -11.53 37.25
N ASP A 140 -7.90 -11.13 38.35
CA ASP A 140 -7.32 -10.16 39.28
C ASP A 140 -5.95 -10.64 39.79
N GLU A 141 -5.00 -9.72 39.87
CA GLU A 141 -3.61 -9.96 40.25
C GLU A 141 -2.84 -10.97 39.36
N LYS A 142 -3.37 -11.37 38.20
CA LYS A 142 -2.66 -12.24 37.23
C LYS A 142 -1.75 -11.45 36.31
N VAL A 143 -0.74 -12.13 35.80
CA VAL A 143 0.15 -11.59 34.77
C VAL A 143 -0.35 -11.98 33.39
N VAL A 144 -0.63 -11.01 32.52
CA VAL A 144 -0.98 -11.24 31.12
C VAL A 144 0.18 -10.82 30.22
N GLY A 145 0.70 -11.79 29.49
CA GLY A 145 1.71 -11.63 28.45
C GLY A 145 1.08 -11.35 27.08
N ILE A 146 1.39 -10.19 26.51
CA ILE A 146 0.93 -9.79 25.18
C ILE A 146 2.08 -9.94 24.17
N LEU A 147 1.94 -10.84 23.21
CA LEU A 147 2.93 -11.00 22.14
C LEU A 147 2.52 -10.11 20.96
N GLY A 148 3.21 -8.99 20.78
CA GLY A 148 2.90 -7.95 19.80
C GLY A 148 2.03 -6.83 20.37
N LEU A 149 2.53 -5.60 20.32
CA LEU A 149 1.83 -4.37 20.72
C LEU A 149 1.51 -3.50 19.49
N GLY A 150 1.01 -4.13 18.44
CA GLY A 150 0.32 -3.44 17.35
C GLY A 150 -1.03 -2.85 17.81
N LYS A 151 -1.81 -2.29 16.87
CA LYS A 151 -3.10 -1.63 17.19
C LYS A 151 -4.05 -2.50 18.03
N ILE A 152 -4.16 -3.79 17.72
CA ILE A 152 -5.04 -4.73 18.46
C ILE A 152 -4.46 -5.03 19.85
N GLY A 153 -3.18 -5.40 19.95
CA GLY A 153 -2.53 -5.69 21.23
C GLY A 153 -2.59 -4.50 22.20
N GLN A 154 -2.50 -3.28 21.67
CA GLN A 154 -2.69 -2.04 22.44
C GLN A 154 -4.12 -1.91 23.00
N LEU A 155 -5.15 -2.19 22.19
CA LEU A 155 -6.55 -2.15 22.63
C LEU A 155 -6.87 -3.27 23.63
N VAL A 156 -6.23 -4.42 23.48
CA VAL A 156 -6.30 -5.55 24.44
C VAL A 156 -5.69 -5.16 25.77
N ALA A 157 -4.47 -4.60 25.77
CA ALA A 157 -3.82 -4.07 26.99
C ALA A 157 -4.73 -3.08 27.73
N GLN A 158 -5.25 -2.07 27.02
CA GLN A 158 -6.14 -1.07 27.57
C GLN A 158 -7.40 -1.68 28.23
N ARG A 159 -7.98 -2.72 27.62
CA ARG A 159 -9.21 -3.37 28.10
C ARG A 159 -8.95 -4.36 29.24
N LEU A 160 -7.73 -4.86 29.36
CA LEU A 160 -7.33 -5.75 30.45
C LEU A 160 -6.99 -4.98 31.72
N GLN A 161 -6.48 -3.74 31.64
CA GLN A 161 -6.12 -2.96 32.83
C GLN A 161 -7.19 -2.90 33.93
N PRO A 162 -8.49 -2.68 33.62
CA PRO A 162 -9.53 -2.65 34.65
C PRO A 162 -9.81 -3.99 35.34
N PHE A 163 -9.25 -5.10 34.86
CA PHE A 163 -9.33 -6.42 35.51
C PHE A 163 -8.29 -6.61 36.62
N GLY A 164 -7.44 -5.62 36.91
CA GLY A 164 -6.44 -5.71 37.98
C GLY A 164 -5.22 -6.58 37.64
N VAL A 165 -4.99 -6.84 36.35
CA VAL A 165 -3.84 -7.64 35.87
C VAL A 165 -2.55 -6.84 35.83
N GLU A 166 -1.42 -7.52 35.95
CA GLU A 166 -0.11 -7.01 35.52
C GLU A 166 0.06 -7.29 34.02
N LEU A 167 0.44 -6.27 33.24
CA LEU A 167 0.65 -6.40 31.80
C LEU A 167 2.13 -6.40 31.45
N ILE A 168 2.58 -7.50 30.83
CA ILE A 168 3.90 -7.63 30.24
C ILE A 168 3.76 -7.90 28.75
N ALA A 169 4.74 -7.50 27.94
CA ALA A 169 4.65 -7.69 26.50
C ALA A 169 6.01 -7.94 25.84
N TYR A 170 5.97 -8.66 24.73
CA TYR A 170 7.09 -8.82 23.81
C TYR A 170 6.74 -8.13 22.49
N ASP A 171 7.51 -7.10 22.13
CA ASP A 171 7.46 -6.45 20.82
C ASP A 171 8.84 -5.83 20.53
N PRO A 172 9.65 -6.42 19.62
CA PRO A 172 11.00 -5.92 19.34
C PRO A 172 11.00 -4.59 18.57
N TYR A 173 9.85 -4.17 18.02
CA TYR A 173 9.72 -3.00 17.18
C TYR A 173 9.13 -1.79 17.93
N LEU A 174 8.66 -1.99 19.17
CA LEU A 174 8.08 -0.92 19.99
C LEU A 174 9.11 -0.32 20.96
N PRO A 175 9.31 1.01 20.99
CA PRO A 175 10.16 1.65 21.99
C PRO A 175 9.62 1.45 23.42
N PRO A 176 10.48 1.13 24.43
CA PRO A 176 10.04 0.91 25.82
C PRO A 176 9.25 2.05 26.44
N ALA A 177 9.59 3.31 26.12
CA ALA A 177 8.88 4.48 26.62
C ALA A 177 7.39 4.49 26.21
N ARG A 178 7.08 3.98 25.01
CA ARG A 178 5.71 3.93 24.49
C ARG A 178 4.87 2.86 25.21
N ALA A 179 5.46 1.71 25.53
CA ALA A 179 4.79 0.69 26.31
C ALA A 179 4.55 1.14 27.76
N ALA A 180 5.51 1.84 28.37
CA ALA A 180 5.37 2.36 29.73
C ALA A 180 4.20 3.36 29.86
N GLN A 181 3.98 4.22 28.86
CA GLN A 181 2.81 5.12 28.82
C GLN A 181 1.47 4.37 28.81
N MET A 182 1.47 3.12 28.37
CA MET A 182 0.30 2.24 28.34
C MET A 182 0.18 1.38 29.60
N GLY A 183 1.07 1.55 30.58
CA GLY A 183 1.13 0.68 31.75
C GLY A 183 1.52 -0.77 31.43
N VAL A 184 2.31 -0.98 30.37
CA VAL A 184 2.79 -2.31 29.94
C VAL A 184 4.32 -2.36 30.04
N LYS A 185 4.84 -3.43 30.63
CA LYS A 185 6.29 -3.67 30.72
C LYS A 185 6.78 -4.48 29.53
N LEU A 186 7.66 -3.91 28.70
CA LEU A 186 8.34 -4.70 27.66
C LEU A 186 9.38 -5.64 28.27
N LEU A 187 9.37 -6.88 27.81
CA LEU A 187 10.28 -7.95 28.21
C LEU A 187 10.72 -8.77 26.99
N PRO A 188 11.88 -9.44 27.05
CA PRO A 188 12.22 -10.50 26.11
C PRO A 188 11.17 -11.61 26.10
N LEU A 189 11.01 -12.30 24.96
CA LEU A 189 10.00 -13.36 24.80
C LEU A 189 10.09 -14.41 25.90
N ASP A 190 11.28 -14.94 26.17
CA ASP A 190 11.52 -15.94 27.20
C ASP A 190 11.04 -15.51 28.60
N ASP A 191 11.18 -14.22 28.93
CA ASP A 191 10.74 -13.68 30.21
C ASP A 191 9.23 -13.52 30.28
N VAL A 192 8.59 -13.20 29.15
CA VAL A 192 7.12 -13.21 29.04
C VAL A 192 6.57 -14.61 29.27
N LEU A 193 7.14 -15.62 28.61
CA LEU A 193 6.70 -17.01 28.73
C LEU A 193 6.76 -17.51 30.17
N LYS A 194 7.85 -17.23 30.87
CA LYS A 194 8.08 -17.69 32.26
C LYS A 194 7.17 -16.99 33.29
N GLN A 195 6.71 -15.78 33.00
CA GLN A 195 5.98 -14.94 33.96
C GLN A 195 4.47 -14.92 33.71
N ALA A 196 4.00 -15.12 32.49
CA ALA A 196 2.60 -14.97 32.14
C ALA A 196 1.72 -16.13 32.66
N ASP A 197 0.58 -15.77 33.28
CA ASP A 197 -0.52 -16.70 33.59
C ASP A 197 -1.50 -16.81 32.41
N PHE A 198 -1.57 -15.77 31.57
CA PHE A 198 -2.26 -15.77 30.29
C PHE A 198 -1.33 -15.21 29.21
N ILE A 199 -1.29 -15.83 28.04
CA ILE A 199 -0.55 -15.32 26.89
C ILE A 199 -1.55 -15.05 25.76
N THR A 200 -1.49 -13.87 25.16
CA THR A 200 -2.30 -13.53 23.98
C THR A 200 -1.43 -13.07 22.82
N VAL A 201 -1.71 -13.60 21.63
CA VAL A 201 -0.93 -13.35 20.41
C VAL A 201 -1.60 -12.29 19.54
N HIS A 202 -0.83 -11.28 19.15
CA HIS A 202 -1.20 -10.16 18.28
C HIS A 202 -0.11 -9.81 17.25
N LEU A 203 0.71 -10.79 16.89
CA LEU A 203 1.77 -10.64 15.90
C LEU A 203 1.22 -10.84 14.48
N PRO A 204 1.78 -10.15 13.47
CA PRO A 204 1.53 -10.48 12.07
C PRO A 204 2.14 -11.84 11.73
N LYS A 205 1.63 -12.50 10.68
CA LYS A 205 2.23 -13.73 10.15
C LYS A 205 3.42 -13.37 9.25
N SER A 206 4.59 -13.89 9.58
CA SER A 206 5.82 -13.74 8.80
C SER A 206 6.67 -15.01 8.94
N LYS A 207 7.77 -15.11 8.20
CA LYS A 207 8.73 -16.21 8.36
C LYS A 207 9.32 -16.28 9.78
N GLU A 208 9.36 -15.15 10.49
CA GLU A 208 9.90 -15.04 11.85
C GLU A 208 8.87 -15.39 12.93
N THR A 209 7.57 -15.28 12.64
CA THR A 209 6.51 -15.48 13.64
C THR A 209 5.77 -16.81 13.49
N ILE A 210 5.88 -17.49 12.36
CA ILE A 210 5.34 -18.84 12.18
C ILE A 210 6.08 -19.80 13.12
N GLY A 211 5.32 -20.53 13.94
CA GLY A 211 5.86 -21.44 14.95
C GLY A 211 6.61 -20.76 16.09
N LEU A 212 6.43 -19.44 16.29
CA LEU A 212 7.10 -18.69 17.36
C LEU A 212 6.83 -19.30 18.73
N ILE A 213 5.63 -19.83 18.95
CA ILE A 213 5.28 -20.59 20.15
C ILE A 213 5.22 -22.07 19.76
N GLY A 214 6.38 -22.71 19.75
CA GLY A 214 6.57 -24.14 19.51
C GLY A 214 6.71 -24.95 20.80
N ASP A 215 7.14 -26.20 20.70
CA ASP A 215 7.29 -27.09 21.86
C ASP A 215 8.32 -26.58 22.88
N ASP A 216 9.45 -26.04 22.42
CA ASP A 216 10.50 -25.47 23.29
C ASP A 216 9.96 -24.28 24.10
N GLU A 217 9.18 -23.40 23.48
CA GLU A 217 8.55 -22.27 24.15
C GLU A 217 7.49 -22.71 25.16
N LEU A 218 6.69 -23.72 24.80
CA LEU A 218 5.68 -24.33 25.66
C LEU A 218 6.29 -25.11 26.84
N HIS A 219 7.60 -25.37 26.85
CA HIS A 219 8.29 -25.89 28.05
C HIS A 219 8.71 -24.78 29.02
N LYS A 220 8.78 -23.53 28.57
CA LYS A 220 9.20 -22.38 29.39
C LYS A 220 8.03 -21.74 30.15
N VAL A 221 6.80 -22.02 29.75
CA VAL A 221 5.60 -21.41 30.33
C VAL A 221 5.30 -21.93 31.73
N LYS A 222 4.50 -21.16 32.48
CA LYS A 222 3.94 -21.64 33.75
C LYS A 222 3.00 -22.84 33.50
N PRO A 223 2.98 -23.88 34.35
CA PRO A 223 2.10 -25.04 34.22
C PRO A 223 0.59 -24.72 34.13
N ASN A 224 0.18 -23.54 34.61
CA ASN A 224 -1.21 -23.11 34.64
C ASN A 224 -1.56 -22.06 33.56
N VAL A 225 -0.65 -21.83 32.61
CA VAL A 225 -0.85 -20.80 31.59
C VAL A 225 -2.03 -21.13 30.69
N ARG A 226 -2.75 -20.09 30.24
CA ARG A 226 -3.71 -20.19 29.14
C ARG A 226 -3.25 -19.37 27.95
N ILE A 227 -3.34 -19.94 26.76
CA ILE A 227 -2.84 -19.30 25.53
C ILE A 227 -4.01 -18.93 24.63
N VAL A 228 -4.05 -17.68 24.17
CA VAL A 228 -5.10 -17.15 23.30
C VAL A 228 -4.49 -16.68 21.99
N ASN A 229 -5.07 -17.11 20.86
CA ASN A 229 -4.68 -16.67 19.54
C ASN A 229 -5.90 -16.25 18.71
N VAL A 230 -6.03 -14.94 18.51
CA VAL A 230 -7.03 -14.29 17.65
C VAL A 230 -6.34 -13.51 16.53
N ALA A 231 -5.04 -13.75 16.31
CA ALA A 231 -4.24 -12.98 15.37
C ALA A 231 -4.11 -13.71 14.03
N ARG A 232 -3.24 -14.71 13.96
CA ARG A 232 -3.00 -15.51 12.75
C ARG A 232 -2.71 -16.96 13.12
N GLY A 233 -3.28 -17.87 12.34
CA GLY A 233 -3.02 -19.28 12.46
C GLY A 233 -1.58 -19.65 12.12
N GLY A 234 -1.05 -20.62 12.87
CA GLY A 234 0.33 -21.11 12.73
C GLY A 234 1.39 -20.28 13.47
N ILE A 235 1.04 -19.20 14.18
CA ILE A 235 2.00 -18.54 15.09
C ILE A 235 2.23 -19.38 16.35
N VAL A 236 1.15 -19.96 16.88
CA VAL A 236 1.21 -21.02 17.87
C VAL A 236 1.18 -22.35 17.12
N ASP A 237 2.14 -23.23 17.37
CA ASP A 237 2.15 -24.56 16.80
C ASP A 237 1.00 -25.38 17.42
N GLU A 238 0.03 -25.76 16.60
CA GLU A 238 -1.19 -26.45 17.04
C GLU A 238 -0.90 -27.86 17.57
N ALA A 239 0.09 -28.56 17.01
CA ALA A 239 0.45 -29.92 17.43
C ALA A 239 1.22 -29.90 18.75
N ALA A 240 2.12 -28.93 18.92
CA ALA A 240 2.83 -28.70 20.18
C ALA A 240 1.85 -28.27 21.28
N LEU A 241 0.90 -27.37 20.97
CA LEU A 241 -0.13 -26.94 21.90
C LEU A 241 -1.02 -28.10 22.35
N TYR A 242 -1.45 -28.96 21.42
CA TYR A 242 -2.23 -30.15 21.75
C TYR A 242 -1.48 -31.04 22.75
N SER A 243 -0.21 -31.32 22.48
CA SER A 243 0.64 -32.15 23.34
C SER A 243 0.83 -31.50 24.72
N ALA A 244 1.12 -30.21 24.77
CA ALA A 244 1.32 -29.47 26.02
C ALA A 244 0.05 -29.42 26.90
N ILE A 245 -1.14 -29.29 26.31
CA ILE A 245 -2.40 -29.36 27.06
C ILE A 245 -2.67 -30.77 27.57
N LYS A 246 -2.45 -31.78 26.74
CA LYS A 246 -2.65 -33.19 27.10
C LYS A 246 -1.72 -33.66 28.22
N GLU A 247 -0.49 -33.15 28.23
CA GLU A 247 0.53 -33.38 29.27
C GLU A 247 0.31 -32.54 30.53
N GLY A 248 -0.60 -31.56 30.50
CA GLY A 248 -0.89 -30.68 31.63
C GLY A 248 0.14 -29.57 31.86
N ARG A 249 0.99 -29.27 30.87
CA ARG A 249 1.91 -28.11 30.88
C ARG A 249 1.19 -26.79 30.61
N VAL A 250 0.09 -26.85 29.86
CA VAL A 250 -0.77 -25.70 29.53
C VAL A 250 -2.18 -26.01 30.03
N ALA A 251 -2.78 -25.08 30.77
CA ALA A 251 -4.09 -25.29 31.39
C ALA A 251 -5.26 -25.19 30.41
N GLY A 252 -5.06 -24.57 29.24
CA GLY A 252 -6.08 -24.46 28.19
C GLY A 252 -5.74 -23.41 27.15
N ALA A 253 -6.62 -23.28 26.16
CA ALA A 253 -6.43 -22.32 25.07
C ALA A 253 -7.75 -21.70 24.59
N GLY A 254 -7.65 -20.51 24.00
CA GLY A 254 -8.71 -19.85 23.25
C GLY A 254 -8.24 -19.55 21.82
N LEU A 255 -8.82 -20.22 20.83
CA LEU A 255 -8.34 -20.14 19.45
C LEU A 255 -9.45 -19.64 18.53
N ASP A 256 -9.14 -18.61 17.75
CA ASP A 256 -10.04 -18.11 16.70
C ASP A 256 -9.51 -18.43 15.29
N VAL A 257 -8.21 -18.71 15.15
CA VAL A 257 -7.51 -18.82 13.86
C VAL A 257 -6.69 -20.09 13.79
N TYR A 258 -6.55 -20.66 12.58
CA TYR A 258 -5.93 -21.96 12.34
C TYR A 258 -4.89 -21.90 11.21
N ALA A 259 -3.87 -22.74 11.26
CA ALA A 259 -2.79 -22.77 10.28
C ALA A 259 -3.31 -23.00 8.85
N LYS A 260 -4.37 -23.81 8.72
CA LYS A 260 -5.13 -24.05 7.50
C LYS A 260 -6.60 -23.79 7.77
N GLU A 261 -7.22 -22.97 6.94
CA GLU A 261 -8.65 -22.65 7.02
C GLU A 261 -9.33 -22.93 5.67
N PRO A 262 -10.58 -23.45 5.65
CA PRO A 262 -11.41 -23.87 6.79
C PRO A 262 -10.81 -25.05 7.59
N CYS A 263 -11.02 -25.05 8.92
CA CYS A 263 -10.54 -26.09 9.84
C CYS A 263 -11.71 -26.73 10.59
N THR A 264 -11.86 -28.05 10.49
CA THR A 264 -12.99 -28.78 11.11
C THR A 264 -12.59 -30.05 11.84
N ASP A 265 -11.31 -30.40 11.77
CA ASP A 265 -10.73 -31.70 12.15
C ASP A 265 -9.47 -31.55 13.01
N SER A 266 -9.22 -30.37 13.60
CA SER A 266 -8.09 -30.18 14.50
C SER A 266 -8.23 -31.05 15.76
N PRO A 267 -7.18 -31.79 16.18
CA PRO A 267 -7.19 -32.56 17.43
C PRO A 267 -7.45 -31.71 18.68
N LEU A 268 -7.19 -30.40 18.60
CA LEU A 268 -7.47 -29.45 19.67
C LEU A 268 -8.97 -29.38 20.01
N PHE A 269 -9.86 -29.72 19.07
CA PHE A 269 -11.31 -29.72 19.28
C PHE A 269 -11.80 -30.86 20.19
N GLU A 270 -10.95 -31.86 20.45
CA GLU A 270 -11.25 -32.96 21.38
C GLU A 270 -11.02 -32.58 22.85
N LEU A 271 -10.33 -31.46 23.11
CA LEU A 271 -9.89 -31.08 24.45
C LEU A 271 -10.90 -30.14 25.12
N ASP A 272 -11.46 -30.56 26.25
CA ASP A 272 -12.39 -29.75 27.07
C ASP A 272 -11.79 -28.39 27.49
N GLN A 273 -10.46 -28.28 27.56
CA GLN A 273 -9.70 -27.08 27.94
C GLN A 273 -9.56 -26.05 26.81
N VAL A 274 -9.97 -26.39 25.58
CA VAL A 274 -9.85 -25.52 24.42
C VAL A 274 -11.23 -24.91 24.10
N VAL A 275 -11.26 -23.59 23.96
CA VAL A 275 -12.39 -22.87 23.37
C VAL A 275 -11.99 -22.45 21.96
N ALA A 276 -12.72 -22.95 20.97
CA ALA A 276 -12.43 -22.72 19.56
C ALA A 276 -13.58 -21.95 18.90
N THR A 277 -13.25 -20.96 18.07
CA THR A 277 -14.20 -20.23 17.22
C THR A 277 -13.71 -20.22 15.77
N PRO A 278 -14.63 -20.19 14.78
CA PRO A 278 -14.27 -20.25 13.36
C PRO A 278 -13.94 -18.86 12.79
N HIS A 279 -12.85 -18.24 13.24
CA HIS A 279 -12.33 -16.96 12.75
C HIS A 279 -13.36 -15.81 12.83
N LEU A 280 -13.88 -15.59 14.03
CA LEU A 280 -14.92 -14.61 14.33
C LEU A 280 -14.40 -13.23 14.75
N GLY A 281 -13.09 -13.02 14.88
CA GLY A 281 -12.51 -11.77 15.38
C GLY A 281 -12.93 -10.49 14.64
N ALA A 282 -13.34 -10.61 13.36
CA ALA A 282 -13.89 -9.50 12.57
C ALA A 282 -15.37 -9.67 12.21
N SER A 283 -16.03 -10.72 12.71
CA SER A 283 -17.40 -11.09 12.36
C SER A 283 -18.42 -10.33 13.21
N THR A 284 -18.38 -9.00 13.12
CA THR A 284 -19.31 -8.07 13.77
C THR A 284 -19.91 -7.12 12.74
N HIS A 285 -21.14 -6.64 12.99
CA HIS A 285 -21.79 -5.70 12.07
C HIS A 285 -20.95 -4.43 11.86
N GLU A 286 -20.39 -3.90 12.95
CA GLU A 286 -19.58 -2.68 12.97
C GLU A 286 -18.27 -2.85 12.19
N ALA A 287 -17.59 -3.99 12.29
CA ALA A 287 -16.37 -4.24 11.53
C ALA A 287 -16.67 -4.42 10.04
N GLN A 288 -17.77 -5.11 9.69
CA GLN A 288 -18.21 -5.26 8.30
C GLN A 288 -18.60 -3.92 7.66
N GLU A 289 -19.28 -3.06 8.41
CA GLU A 289 -19.63 -1.72 7.95
C GLU A 289 -18.37 -0.86 7.70
N LYS A 290 -17.46 -0.81 8.67
CA LYS A 290 -16.18 -0.08 8.55
C LYS A 290 -15.33 -0.61 7.41
N ALA A 291 -15.21 -1.94 7.28
CA ALA A 291 -14.43 -2.56 6.22
C ALA A 291 -15.01 -2.21 4.85
N GLY A 292 -16.33 -2.40 4.67
CA GLY A 292 -17.01 -2.13 3.41
C GLY A 292 -16.93 -0.67 2.99
N THR A 293 -17.18 0.27 3.92
CA THR A 293 -17.08 1.70 3.63
C THR A 293 -15.65 2.15 3.33
N GLN A 294 -14.64 1.61 4.02
CA GLN A 294 -13.25 1.94 3.77
C GLN A 294 -12.79 1.46 2.39
N VAL A 295 -13.02 0.18 2.06
CA VAL A 295 -12.61 -0.34 0.74
C VAL A 295 -13.36 0.31 -0.41
N ALA A 296 -14.65 0.63 -0.23
CA ALA A 296 -15.42 1.32 -1.25
C ALA A 296 -14.82 2.69 -1.59
N ARG A 297 -14.39 3.47 -0.57
CA ARG A 297 -13.67 4.74 -0.79
C ARG A 297 -12.36 4.53 -1.55
N SER A 298 -11.57 3.53 -1.17
CA SER A 298 -10.32 3.19 -1.83
C SER A 298 -10.52 2.79 -3.29
N VAL A 299 -11.61 2.07 -3.61
CA VAL A 299 -11.99 1.75 -5.00
C VAL A 299 -12.34 3.02 -5.78
N LYS A 300 -13.06 3.98 -5.20
CA LYS A 300 -13.35 5.26 -5.89
C LYS A 300 -12.07 6.01 -6.25
N LEU A 301 -11.15 6.14 -5.29
CA LEU A 301 -9.87 6.80 -5.51
C LEU A 301 -9.05 6.07 -6.58
N ALA A 302 -8.94 4.73 -6.47
CA ALA A 302 -8.20 3.92 -7.43
C ALA A 302 -8.72 4.07 -8.87
N LEU A 303 -10.05 4.04 -9.04
CA LEU A 303 -10.68 4.15 -10.36
C LEU A 303 -10.65 5.58 -10.92
N ALA A 304 -10.62 6.60 -10.05
CA ALA A 304 -10.37 7.99 -10.42
C ALA A 304 -8.89 8.26 -10.82
N GLY A 305 -7.99 7.29 -10.64
CA GLY A 305 -6.55 7.48 -10.85
C GLY A 305 -5.88 8.30 -9.76
N GLU A 306 -6.58 8.50 -8.64
CA GLU A 306 -6.07 9.22 -7.48
C GLU A 306 -5.19 8.31 -6.60
N PHE A 307 -4.39 8.95 -5.75
CA PHE A 307 -3.58 8.24 -4.76
C PHE A 307 -4.47 7.55 -3.71
N VAL A 308 -4.14 6.29 -3.37
CA VAL A 308 -4.91 5.47 -2.43
C VAL A 308 -4.09 5.17 -1.17
N PRO A 309 -4.38 5.81 -0.03
CA PRO A 309 -3.60 5.64 1.21
C PRO A 309 -3.57 4.22 1.77
N ASP A 310 -4.61 3.44 1.49
CA ASP A 310 -4.76 2.06 1.96
C ASP A 310 -4.20 1.02 0.97
N ALA A 311 -3.47 1.46 -0.07
CA ALA A 311 -2.81 0.56 -1.01
C ALA A 311 -1.64 -0.17 -0.32
N VAL A 312 -1.63 -1.48 -0.41
CA VAL A 312 -0.62 -2.34 0.24
C VAL A 312 0.60 -2.60 -0.62
N ASN A 313 0.47 -2.43 -1.93
CA ASN A 313 1.52 -2.66 -2.91
C ASN A 313 1.99 -1.36 -3.59
N VAL A 314 1.72 -0.22 -2.96
CA VAL A 314 2.27 1.10 -3.31
C VAL A 314 3.12 1.60 -2.14
N GLN A 315 4.32 2.10 -2.42
CA GLN A 315 5.16 2.71 -1.38
C GLN A 315 4.68 4.14 -1.07
N GLY A 316 4.78 4.59 0.19
CA GLY A 316 4.54 6.00 0.54
C GLY A 316 3.36 6.32 1.47
N GLY A 317 2.56 5.33 1.89
CA GLY A 317 1.58 5.50 2.98
C GLY A 317 0.58 6.65 2.79
N VAL A 318 0.19 7.35 3.86
CA VAL A 318 -0.70 8.52 3.75
C VAL A 318 0.08 9.72 3.21
N VAL A 319 -0.38 10.28 2.09
CA VAL A 319 0.27 11.46 1.45
C VAL A 319 -0.22 12.74 2.11
N ALA A 320 0.72 13.55 2.60
CA ALA A 320 0.43 14.85 3.18
C ALA A 320 -0.25 15.78 2.16
N GLU A 321 -1.17 16.64 2.61
CA GLU A 321 -1.90 17.58 1.72
C GLU A 321 -0.96 18.48 0.93
N ASP A 322 0.18 18.88 1.51
CA ASP A 322 1.18 19.69 0.83
C ASP A 322 1.95 18.93 -0.26
N VAL A 323 1.92 17.59 -0.23
CA VAL A 323 2.61 16.71 -1.19
C VAL A 323 1.73 16.36 -2.39
N LYS A 324 0.41 16.22 -2.20
CA LYS A 324 -0.52 15.81 -3.26
C LYS A 324 -0.42 16.65 -4.55
N PRO A 325 -0.34 17.99 -4.49
CA PRO A 325 -0.22 18.81 -5.70
C PRO A 325 1.04 18.53 -6.51
N GLY A 326 2.08 17.99 -5.88
CA GLY A 326 3.34 17.64 -6.54
C GLY A 326 3.28 16.38 -7.40
N LEU A 327 2.27 15.51 -7.21
CA LEU A 327 2.18 14.23 -7.93
C LEU A 327 2.00 14.41 -9.44
N PRO A 328 1.03 15.22 -9.94
CA PRO A 328 0.88 15.41 -11.38
C PRO A 328 2.08 16.15 -12.00
N LEU A 329 2.72 17.03 -11.23
CA LEU A 329 3.96 17.69 -11.65
C LEU A 329 5.07 16.65 -11.86
N ALA A 330 5.33 15.80 -10.86
CA ALA A 330 6.38 14.79 -10.93
C ALA A 330 6.15 13.80 -12.08
N GLU A 331 4.91 13.38 -12.32
CA GLU A 331 4.55 12.53 -13.46
C GLU A 331 4.86 13.22 -14.80
N LYS A 332 4.46 14.49 -14.98
CA LYS A 332 4.81 15.26 -16.18
C LYS A 332 6.32 15.42 -16.34
N LEU A 333 7.06 15.67 -15.26
CA LEU A 333 8.52 15.76 -15.29
C LEU A 333 9.16 14.44 -15.74
N GLY A 334 8.63 13.29 -15.30
CA GLY A 334 9.07 11.97 -15.75
C GLY A 334 8.89 11.75 -17.26
N ARG A 335 7.74 12.15 -17.82
CA ARG A 335 7.47 12.08 -19.26
C ARG A 335 8.41 13.00 -20.06
N VAL A 336 8.57 14.25 -19.61
CA VAL A 336 9.50 15.22 -20.21
C VAL A 336 10.94 14.71 -20.15
N PHE A 337 11.38 14.16 -19.02
CA PHE A 337 12.70 13.55 -18.87
C PHE A 337 12.94 12.47 -19.92
N THR A 338 11.98 11.57 -20.10
CA THR A 338 12.08 10.43 -21.03
C THR A 338 12.17 10.90 -22.48
N ALA A 339 11.35 11.88 -22.85
CA ALA A 339 11.42 12.47 -24.18
C ALA A 339 12.74 13.20 -24.44
N LEU A 340 13.31 13.89 -23.43
CA LEU A 340 14.62 14.52 -23.51
C LEU A 340 15.75 13.51 -23.66
N ALA A 341 15.70 12.44 -22.85
CA ALA A 341 16.67 11.35 -22.88
C ALA A 341 16.69 10.63 -24.24
N GLY A 342 15.51 10.31 -24.77
CA GLY A 342 15.35 9.52 -26.00
C GLY A 342 15.70 8.04 -25.85
N GLU A 343 16.04 7.61 -24.64
CA GLU A 343 16.33 6.23 -24.25
C GLU A 343 16.11 6.06 -22.73
N VAL A 344 16.08 4.81 -22.25
CA VAL A 344 15.93 4.52 -20.81
C VAL A 344 17.25 4.81 -20.09
N ALA A 345 17.19 5.56 -18.98
CA ALA A 345 18.35 5.88 -18.16
C ALA A 345 18.85 4.66 -17.36
N THR A 346 20.16 4.58 -17.13
CA THR A 346 20.76 3.55 -16.25
C THR A 346 20.61 3.90 -14.78
N LYS A 347 20.56 5.21 -14.47
CA LYS A 347 20.31 5.74 -13.13
C LYS A 347 19.33 6.91 -13.21
N LEU A 348 18.39 6.98 -12.28
CA LEU A 348 17.42 8.05 -12.12
C LEU A 348 17.42 8.56 -10.66
N ASP A 349 17.70 9.84 -10.49
CA ASP A 349 17.58 10.56 -9.23
C ASP A 349 16.30 11.41 -9.27
N VAL A 350 15.43 11.22 -8.28
CA VAL A 350 14.30 12.12 -8.04
C VAL A 350 14.68 13.01 -6.86
N GLU A 351 15.04 14.26 -7.14
CA GLU A 351 15.43 15.20 -6.10
C GLU A 351 14.23 16.06 -5.68
N VAL A 352 13.90 16.06 -4.40
CA VAL A 352 12.83 16.89 -3.82
C VAL A 352 13.45 17.88 -2.84
N ARG A 353 13.40 19.17 -3.18
CA ARG A 353 14.01 20.23 -2.37
C ARG A 353 12.99 21.24 -1.86
N GLY A 354 13.29 21.84 -0.72
CA GLY A 354 12.50 22.90 -0.08
C GLY A 354 11.67 22.42 1.11
N GLU A 355 10.66 23.19 1.48
CA GLU A 355 9.82 22.94 2.66
C GLU A 355 9.10 21.58 2.59
N ILE A 356 8.70 21.16 1.39
CA ILE A 356 8.00 19.89 1.14
C ILE A 356 8.85 18.66 1.50
N ALA A 357 10.19 18.79 1.52
CA ALA A 357 11.10 17.69 1.86
C ALA A 357 11.03 17.28 3.34
N ALA A 358 10.38 18.07 4.20
CA ALA A 358 10.08 17.70 5.58
C ALA A 358 8.96 16.66 5.72
N GLN A 359 8.18 16.43 4.66
CA GLN A 359 7.12 15.44 4.60
C GLN A 359 7.61 14.10 4.02
N ASP A 360 6.78 13.06 4.08
CA ASP A 360 7.04 11.83 3.34
C ASP A 360 6.77 12.04 1.84
N VAL A 361 7.84 12.18 1.06
CA VAL A 361 7.80 12.47 -0.38
C VAL A 361 8.09 11.24 -1.24
N ARG A 362 8.10 10.03 -0.70
CA ARG A 362 8.35 8.80 -1.48
C ARG A 362 7.37 8.61 -2.63
N VAL A 363 6.14 9.08 -2.48
CA VAL A 363 5.13 9.05 -3.55
C VAL A 363 5.51 9.93 -4.76
N ILE A 364 6.34 10.97 -4.57
CA ILE A 364 6.84 11.84 -5.65
C ILE A 364 7.82 11.06 -6.54
N GLU A 365 8.66 10.21 -5.95
CA GLU A 365 9.51 9.27 -6.69
C GLU A 365 8.67 8.33 -7.56
N LEU A 366 7.61 7.74 -6.98
CA LEU A 366 6.72 6.84 -7.72
C LEU A 366 5.98 7.57 -8.85
N ALA A 367 5.52 8.81 -8.62
CA ALA A 367 4.88 9.62 -9.65
C ALA A 367 5.84 9.92 -10.80
N ALA A 368 7.09 10.30 -10.49
CA ALA A 368 8.12 10.51 -11.48
C ALA A 368 8.41 9.24 -12.28
N LEU A 369 8.58 8.09 -11.60
CA LEU A 369 8.80 6.81 -12.27
C LEU A 369 7.64 6.39 -13.17
N LYS A 370 6.39 6.59 -12.71
CA LYS A 370 5.21 6.34 -13.53
C LYS A 370 5.29 7.15 -14.83
N GLY A 371 5.61 8.44 -14.72
CA GLY A 371 5.81 9.31 -15.88
C GLY A 371 6.98 8.87 -16.77
N VAL A 372 8.09 8.43 -16.19
CA VAL A 372 9.26 7.95 -16.95
C VAL A 372 8.92 6.77 -17.85
N PHE A 373 8.06 5.86 -17.36
CA PHE A 373 7.73 4.65 -18.10
C PHE A 373 6.49 4.76 -18.98
N ALA A 374 5.67 5.81 -18.81
CA ALA A 374 4.37 5.95 -19.46
C ALA A 374 4.43 5.82 -20.99
N ASP A 375 5.44 6.45 -21.63
CA ASP A 375 5.53 6.54 -23.08
C ASP A 375 6.51 5.52 -23.71
N VAL A 376 7.12 4.64 -22.90
CA VAL A 376 8.17 3.69 -23.36
C VAL A 376 7.80 2.23 -23.15
N ILE A 377 6.62 1.94 -22.61
CA ILE A 377 6.14 0.59 -22.30
C ILE A 377 4.71 0.42 -22.83
N GLU A 378 4.44 -0.72 -23.49
CA GLU A 378 3.09 -1.05 -24.00
C GLU A 378 2.10 -1.42 -22.88
N GLU A 379 2.61 -2.00 -21.79
CA GLU A 379 1.83 -2.34 -20.59
C GLU A 379 1.49 -1.07 -19.78
N GLN A 380 0.32 -1.09 -19.13
CA GLN A 380 -0.11 0.04 -18.30
C GLN A 380 0.83 0.25 -17.11
N VAL A 381 1.41 1.44 -17.02
CA VAL A 381 2.26 1.85 -15.90
C VAL A 381 1.43 2.46 -14.78
N THR A 382 1.67 2.00 -13.56
CA THR A 382 0.98 2.45 -12.35
C THR A 382 1.98 2.74 -11.23
N TYR A 383 1.51 3.39 -10.16
CA TYR A 383 2.29 3.58 -8.94
C TYR A 383 2.76 2.25 -8.29
N VAL A 384 2.18 1.13 -8.71
CA VAL A 384 2.46 -0.21 -8.17
C VAL A 384 3.61 -0.87 -8.93
N ASN A 385 3.55 -0.88 -10.26
CA ASN A 385 4.52 -1.62 -11.08
C ASN A 385 5.72 -0.76 -11.52
N ALA A 386 5.66 0.58 -11.46
CA ALA A 386 6.76 1.44 -11.89
C ALA A 386 8.13 1.12 -11.24
N PRO A 387 8.24 0.83 -9.93
CA PRO A 387 9.51 0.40 -9.33
C PRO A 387 10.00 -0.97 -9.82
N LEU A 388 9.07 -1.88 -10.11
CA LEU A 388 9.41 -3.20 -10.66
C LEU A 388 9.96 -3.04 -12.09
N LEU A 389 9.30 -2.21 -12.90
CA LEU A 389 9.73 -1.90 -14.27
C LEU A 389 11.12 -1.27 -14.32
N ALA A 390 11.46 -0.41 -13.35
CA ALA A 390 12.81 0.12 -13.17
C ALA A 390 13.84 -0.99 -12.89
N LYS A 391 13.53 -1.83 -11.90
CA LYS A 391 14.42 -2.93 -11.48
C LYS A 391 14.67 -3.94 -12.61
N ASP A 392 13.63 -4.33 -13.33
CA ASP A 392 13.72 -5.31 -14.42
C ASP A 392 14.54 -4.79 -15.61
N ARG A 393 14.63 -3.46 -15.77
CA ARG A 393 15.47 -2.78 -16.76
C ARG A 393 16.86 -2.43 -16.24
N GLY A 394 17.19 -2.82 -15.01
CA GLY A 394 18.48 -2.50 -14.37
C GLY A 394 18.67 -1.01 -14.06
N MET A 395 17.59 -0.21 -14.07
CA MET A 395 17.65 1.21 -13.72
C MET A 395 17.74 1.34 -12.20
N THR A 396 18.80 1.99 -11.73
CA THR A 396 18.91 2.35 -10.31
C THR A 396 18.11 3.62 -10.05
N VAL A 397 17.24 3.61 -9.04
CA VAL A 397 16.42 4.77 -8.67
C VAL A 397 16.79 5.22 -7.26
N GLU A 398 16.93 6.53 -7.07
CA GLU A 398 17.26 7.14 -5.79
C GLU A 398 16.43 8.40 -5.55
N LEU A 399 15.73 8.44 -4.41
CA LEU A 399 15.09 9.65 -3.90
C LEU A 399 16.09 10.46 -3.07
N VAL A 400 16.36 11.68 -3.51
CA VAL A 400 17.24 12.62 -2.82
C VAL A 400 16.39 13.75 -2.24
N THR A 401 16.52 14.02 -0.94
CA THR A 401 15.76 15.09 -0.28
C THR A 401 16.69 16.16 0.29
N SER A 402 16.25 17.42 0.23
CA SER A 402 16.96 18.56 0.85
C SER A 402 15.97 19.60 1.35
N SER A 403 16.16 20.12 2.56
CA SER A 403 15.37 21.25 3.05
C SER A 403 15.74 22.58 2.38
N GLU A 404 16.92 22.66 1.76
CA GLU A 404 17.40 23.87 1.10
C GLU A 404 16.99 23.91 -0.37
N SER A 405 16.32 24.99 -0.77
CA SER A 405 15.99 25.31 -2.15
C SER A 405 16.25 26.81 -2.40
N PRO A 406 17.20 27.17 -3.30
CA PRO A 406 17.69 28.55 -3.42
C PRO A 406 16.68 29.50 -4.06
N ASP A 407 16.01 29.08 -5.14
CA ASP A 407 15.22 29.99 -5.98
C ASP A 407 13.70 29.77 -5.85
N TRP A 408 13.29 28.58 -5.40
CA TRP A 408 11.90 28.16 -5.32
C TRP A 408 11.57 27.65 -3.93
N ARG A 409 10.34 27.87 -3.45
CA ARG A 409 9.90 27.31 -2.15
C ARG A 409 10.02 25.79 -2.11
N ASN A 410 9.60 25.14 -3.20
CA ASN A 410 9.68 23.70 -3.41
C ASN A 410 10.10 23.45 -4.86
N VAL A 411 10.98 22.49 -5.10
CA VAL A 411 11.33 22.04 -6.46
C VAL A 411 11.44 20.53 -6.49
N VAL A 412 10.90 19.93 -7.55
CA VAL A 412 11.09 18.51 -7.89
C VAL A 412 11.98 18.46 -9.13
N THR A 413 13.06 17.70 -9.05
CA THR A 413 13.98 17.46 -10.17
C THR A 413 13.96 15.98 -10.52
N VAL A 414 13.79 15.68 -11.80
CA VAL A 414 14.03 14.34 -12.35
C VAL A 414 15.33 14.42 -13.13
N ARG A 415 16.34 13.71 -12.64
CA ARG A 415 17.69 13.69 -13.22
C ARG A 415 18.08 12.25 -13.51
N GLY A 416 18.82 12.02 -14.58
CA GLY A 416 19.30 10.68 -14.88
C GLY A 416 20.58 10.66 -15.70
N VAL A 417 21.19 9.49 -15.70
CA VAL A 417 22.41 9.18 -16.44
C VAL A 417 22.08 8.12 -17.49
N LEU A 418 22.43 8.40 -18.74
CA LEU A 418 22.24 7.49 -19.87
C LEU A 418 23.42 6.51 -19.99
N ALA A 419 23.27 5.46 -20.79
CA ALA A 419 24.28 4.43 -20.95
C ALA A 419 25.62 4.97 -21.50
N ASP A 420 25.58 6.07 -22.26
CA ASP A 420 26.75 6.75 -22.81
C ASP A 420 27.37 7.80 -21.87
N GLY A 421 26.82 7.95 -20.65
CA GLY A 421 27.27 8.90 -19.64
C GLY A 421 26.71 10.31 -19.79
N ARG A 422 25.83 10.58 -20.77
CA ARG A 422 25.11 11.87 -20.81
C ARG A 422 24.19 12.01 -19.60
N HIS A 423 24.14 13.23 -19.08
CA HIS A 423 23.22 13.62 -18.02
C HIS A 423 22.02 14.35 -18.62
N VAL A 424 20.83 13.99 -18.15
CA VAL A 424 19.58 14.67 -18.49
C VAL A 424 18.91 15.11 -17.20
N SER A 425 18.37 16.33 -17.17
CA SER A 425 17.62 16.84 -16.04
C SER A 425 16.45 17.70 -16.49
N VAL A 426 15.37 17.62 -15.72
CA VAL A 426 14.25 18.54 -15.78
C VAL A 426 13.76 18.82 -14.37
N SER A 427 13.56 20.09 -14.06
CA SER A 427 13.06 20.55 -12.76
C SER A 427 11.74 21.26 -12.92
N GLY A 428 10.87 21.15 -11.92
CA GLY A 428 9.60 21.86 -11.90
C GLY A 428 9.13 22.23 -10.50
N THR A 429 8.20 23.18 -10.46
CA THR A 429 7.60 23.72 -9.24
C THR A 429 6.12 24.01 -9.43
N LEU A 430 5.45 24.33 -8.33
CA LEU A 430 4.08 24.84 -8.30
C LEU A 430 4.13 26.30 -7.86
N SER A 431 3.74 27.21 -8.74
CA SER A 431 3.86 28.65 -8.52
C SER A 431 2.54 29.31 -8.13
N GLY A 432 2.62 30.19 -7.14
CA GLY A 432 1.51 31.02 -6.64
C GLY A 432 0.41 30.25 -5.91
N PRO A 433 -0.62 30.95 -5.41
CA PRO A 433 -1.73 30.34 -4.66
C PRO A 433 -2.57 29.36 -5.49
N ARG A 434 -2.53 29.50 -6.82
CA ARG A 434 -3.20 28.61 -7.77
C ARG A 434 -2.42 27.33 -8.07
N GLN A 435 -1.21 27.18 -7.51
CA GLN A 435 -0.33 26.03 -7.71
C GLN A 435 -0.14 25.70 -9.20
N ILE A 436 0.13 26.73 -10.02
CA ILE A 436 0.33 26.55 -11.46
C ILE A 436 1.65 25.79 -11.66
N THR A 437 1.59 24.67 -12.37
CA THR A 437 2.75 23.86 -12.71
C THR A 437 3.69 24.63 -13.63
N LYS A 438 4.98 24.68 -13.30
CA LYS A 438 6.02 25.27 -14.14
C LYS A 438 7.23 24.34 -14.21
N ILE A 439 7.76 24.15 -15.41
CA ILE A 439 9.12 23.65 -15.64
C ILE A 439 10.05 24.85 -15.44
N VAL A 440 11.03 24.67 -14.55
CA VAL A 440 11.95 25.74 -14.13
C VAL A 440 13.39 25.54 -14.56
N GLU A 441 13.75 24.32 -14.95
CA GLU A 441 15.06 24.00 -15.52
C GLU A 441 14.96 22.81 -16.48
N VAL A 442 15.76 22.84 -17.54
CA VAL A 442 16.00 21.72 -18.45
C VAL A 442 17.48 21.65 -18.78
N ASN A 443 18.14 20.53 -18.50
CA ASN A 443 19.58 20.29 -18.76
C ASN A 443 20.52 21.44 -18.34
N GLY A 444 20.24 22.05 -17.19
CA GLY A 444 20.98 23.16 -16.60
C GLY A 444 20.59 24.56 -17.11
N TYR A 445 19.61 24.66 -18.01
CA TYR A 445 19.08 25.92 -18.50
C TYR A 445 17.85 26.34 -17.70
N GLU A 446 17.95 27.46 -16.98
CA GLU A 446 16.84 28.06 -16.24
C GLU A 446 15.76 28.62 -17.18
N MET A 447 14.50 28.40 -16.82
CA MET A 447 13.33 28.89 -17.56
C MET A 447 12.09 28.91 -16.66
N GLU A 448 10.95 29.35 -17.17
CA GLU A 448 9.66 29.27 -16.49
C GLU A 448 8.54 28.99 -17.49
N ILE A 449 8.41 27.74 -17.92
CA ILE A 449 7.42 27.35 -18.94
C ILE A 449 6.35 26.43 -18.34
N GLU A 450 5.10 26.60 -18.77
CA GLU A 450 3.99 25.73 -18.32
C GLU A 450 3.98 24.44 -19.14
N PRO A 451 3.93 23.24 -18.53
CA PRO A 451 3.83 21.99 -19.26
C PRO A 451 2.41 21.77 -19.80
N THR A 452 2.17 22.25 -21.02
CA THR A 452 0.96 22.01 -21.81
C THR A 452 1.01 20.65 -22.53
N ALA A 453 -0.02 20.32 -23.33
CA ALA A 453 -0.08 19.06 -24.08
C ALA A 453 1.15 18.83 -24.97
N HIS A 454 1.53 19.81 -25.78
CA HIS A 454 2.65 19.64 -26.72
C HIS A 454 3.80 20.59 -26.39
N LEU A 455 4.98 20.02 -26.15
CA LEU A 455 6.22 20.77 -25.92
C LEU A 455 7.29 20.41 -26.93
N SER A 456 8.26 21.30 -27.11
CA SER A 456 9.49 20.96 -27.82
C SER A 456 10.70 21.68 -27.27
N PHE A 457 11.83 20.98 -27.28
CA PHE A 457 13.12 21.45 -26.77
C PHE A 457 14.17 21.33 -27.87
N PHE A 458 14.88 22.42 -28.15
CA PHE A 458 15.97 22.44 -29.12
C PHE A 458 17.23 23.00 -28.49
N THR A 459 18.31 22.21 -28.48
CA THR A 459 19.63 22.64 -28.02
C THR A 459 20.51 22.97 -29.21
N TYR A 460 21.06 24.17 -29.27
CA TYR A 460 21.77 24.70 -30.43
C TYR A 460 22.89 25.66 -30.03
N THR A 461 23.71 26.07 -31.00
CA THR A 461 24.71 27.12 -30.81
C THR A 461 24.11 28.50 -31.08
N ASP A 462 24.16 29.40 -30.09
CA ASP A 462 23.55 30.73 -30.15
C ASP A 462 24.15 31.58 -31.28
N ARG A 463 23.33 31.89 -32.29
CA ARG A 463 23.68 32.76 -33.42
C ARG A 463 22.45 33.54 -33.92
N PRO A 464 22.64 34.70 -34.57
CA PRO A 464 21.52 35.46 -35.12
C PRO A 464 20.66 34.63 -36.08
N GLY A 465 19.34 34.80 -36.00
CA GLY A 465 18.37 34.22 -36.93
C GLY A 465 17.71 32.92 -36.49
N ILE A 466 18.23 32.20 -35.48
CA ILE A 466 17.70 30.88 -35.08
C ILE A 466 16.21 30.93 -34.69
N VAL A 467 15.83 31.84 -33.79
CA VAL A 467 14.42 32.00 -33.37
C VAL A 467 13.50 32.28 -34.57
N GLY A 468 13.98 33.07 -35.54
CA GLY A 468 13.23 33.37 -36.76
C GLY A 468 13.05 32.15 -37.66
N VAL A 469 14.07 31.28 -37.77
CA VAL A 469 13.98 30.02 -38.52
C VAL A 469 12.96 29.09 -37.88
N VAL A 470 13.02 28.89 -36.56
CA VAL A 470 12.05 28.04 -35.83
C VAL A 470 10.63 28.56 -36.01
N GLY A 471 10.39 29.85 -35.78
CA GLY A 471 9.06 30.45 -35.94
C GLY A 471 8.52 30.37 -37.36
N ARG A 472 9.39 30.55 -38.38
CA ARG A 472 9.00 30.40 -39.78
C ARG A 472 8.59 28.96 -40.10
N LEU A 473 9.40 27.98 -39.71
CA LEU A 473 9.13 26.57 -40.01
C LEU A 473 7.83 26.09 -39.36
N LEU A 474 7.59 26.46 -38.11
CA LEU A 474 6.33 26.13 -37.44
C LEU A 474 5.13 26.82 -38.11
N GLY A 475 5.28 28.10 -38.46
CA GLY A 475 4.23 28.85 -39.16
C GLY A 475 3.90 28.32 -40.56
N GLU A 476 4.90 27.87 -41.33
CA GLU A 476 4.72 27.24 -42.65
C GLU A 476 3.88 25.95 -42.56
N HIS A 477 3.94 25.26 -41.42
CA HIS A 477 3.17 24.05 -41.13
C HIS A 477 1.87 24.32 -40.36
N GLY A 478 1.51 25.59 -40.14
CA GLY A 478 0.28 25.97 -39.43
C GLY A 478 0.30 25.69 -37.93
N ILE A 479 1.48 25.50 -37.33
CA ILE A 479 1.64 25.19 -35.90
C ILE A 479 1.81 26.50 -35.13
N ASN A 480 0.83 26.83 -34.28
CA ASN A 480 0.88 28.02 -33.45
C ASN A 480 1.77 27.82 -32.20
N ILE A 481 2.55 28.84 -31.86
CA ILE A 481 3.40 28.85 -30.66
C ILE A 481 2.63 29.53 -29.53
N ALA A 482 2.28 28.79 -28.50
CA ALA A 482 1.60 29.30 -27.31
C ALA A 482 2.56 30.00 -26.35
N SER A 483 3.77 29.45 -26.18
CA SER A 483 4.85 30.05 -25.40
C SER A 483 6.21 29.65 -25.95
N MET A 484 7.18 30.54 -25.82
CA MET A 484 8.56 30.29 -26.21
C MET A 484 9.50 30.96 -25.21
N GLN A 485 10.48 30.20 -24.72
CA GLN A 485 11.59 30.74 -23.95
C GLN A 485 12.92 30.30 -24.54
N VAL A 486 13.90 31.19 -24.44
CA VAL A 486 15.27 30.97 -24.87
C VAL A 486 16.18 31.18 -23.68
N ALA A 487 16.91 30.14 -23.31
CA ALA A 487 17.87 30.17 -22.22
C ALA A 487 19.28 29.95 -22.77
N ARG A 488 20.26 30.67 -22.22
CA ARG A 488 21.69 30.51 -22.58
C ARG A 488 22.56 30.77 -21.38
N SER A 489 23.64 30.01 -21.23
CA SER A 489 24.59 30.20 -20.13
C SER A 489 25.58 31.32 -20.40
N VAL A 490 26.00 31.50 -21.66
CA VAL A 490 26.92 32.56 -22.12
C VAL A 490 26.55 33.04 -23.52
N LYS A 491 26.79 34.32 -23.82
CA LYS A 491 26.54 34.89 -25.14
C LYS A 491 27.37 34.18 -26.21
N GLY A 492 26.71 33.65 -27.25
CA GLY A 492 27.37 32.92 -28.34
C GLY A 492 27.82 31.48 -28.00
N GLY A 493 27.45 30.97 -26.83
CA GLY A 493 27.64 29.57 -26.44
C GLY A 493 26.45 28.69 -26.81
N LYS A 494 26.26 27.60 -26.07
CA LYS A 494 25.05 26.77 -26.21
C LYS A 494 23.82 27.48 -25.64
N ALA A 495 22.69 27.26 -26.29
CA ALA A 495 21.38 27.77 -25.90
C ALA A 495 20.33 26.68 -26.06
N LEU A 496 19.24 26.84 -25.31
CA LEU A 496 18.07 25.97 -25.36
C LEU A 496 16.82 26.80 -25.66
N ILE A 497 16.07 26.37 -26.68
CA ILE A 497 14.70 26.83 -26.93
C ILE A 497 13.76 25.83 -26.27
N ALA A 498 12.83 26.33 -25.46
CA ALA A 498 11.68 25.58 -24.96
C ALA A 498 10.39 26.20 -25.53
N LEU A 499 9.54 25.37 -26.11
CA LEU A 499 8.31 25.77 -26.78
C LEU A 499 7.12 25.01 -26.20
N THR A 500 5.98 25.69 -26.11
CA THR A 500 4.67 25.06 -26.07
C THR A 500 3.91 25.44 -27.33
N VAL A 501 3.23 24.47 -27.93
CA VAL A 501 2.50 24.62 -29.19
C VAL A 501 1.08 24.07 -29.08
N ASP A 502 0.17 24.57 -29.91
CA ASP A 502 -1.24 24.18 -29.85
C ASP A 502 -1.53 22.79 -30.43
N THR A 503 -0.61 22.24 -31.23
CA THR A 503 -0.74 20.92 -31.87
C THR A 503 0.62 20.21 -31.91
N ALA A 504 0.62 18.87 -31.86
CA ALA A 504 1.83 18.07 -31.93
C ALA A 504 2.67 18.41 -33.18
N ILE A 505 3.99 18.54 -33.01
CA ILE A 505 4.91 18.85 -34.11
C ILE A 505 5.27 17.55 -34.84
N PRO A 506 5.00 17.43 -36.15
CA PRO A 506 5.38 16.26 -36.93
C PRO A 506 6.89 16.00 -36.89
N ALA A 507 7.28 14.72 -36.91
CA ALA A 507 8.68 14.32 -36.77
C ALA A 507 9.58 14.88 -37.89
N ASP A 508 9.07 14.94 -39.12
CA ASP A 508 9.74 15.55 -40.28
C ASP A 508 10.00 17.06 -40.08
N VAL A 509 9.07 17.77 -39.45
CA VAL A 509 9.24 19.19 -39.10
C VAL A 509 10.30 19.37 -38.01
N ILE A 510 10.33 18.48 -37.01
CA ILE A 510 11.39 18.48 -35.99
C ILE A 510 12.77 18.28 -36.64
N GLU A 511 12.90 17.29 -37.54
CA GLU A 511 14.15 17.02 -38.26
C GLU A 511 14.57 18.20 -39.14
N GLN A 512 13.61 18.84 -39.82
CA GLN A 512 13.87 20.04 -40.62
C GLN A 512 14.38 21.19 -39.75
N ILE A 513 13.75 21.43 -38.59
CA ILE A 513 14.20 22.45 -37.63
C ILE A 513 15.62 22.15 -37.16
N ILE A 514 15.90 20.90 -36.73
CA ILE A 514 17.23 20.47 -36.28
C ILE A 514 18.29 20.77 -37.35
N SER A 515 18.02 20.37 -38.60
CA SER A 515 18.93 20.56 -39.72
C SER A 515 19.18 22.04 -40.03
N GLU A 516 18.12 22.85 -40.14
CA GLU A 516 18.24 24.25 -40.54
C GLU A 516 18.91 25.12 -39.47
N ILE A 517 18.63 24.87 -38.18
CA ILE A 517 19.26 25.64 -37.10
C ILE A 517 20.64 25.10 -36.73
N GLY A 518 20.99 23.88 -37.16
CA GLY A 518 22.20 23.18 -36.74
C GLY A 518 22.13 22.80 -35.26
N ALA A 519 20.99 22.26 -34.83
CA ALA A 519 20.77 21.84 -33.46
C ALA A 519 21.59 20.58 -33.14
N GLU A 520 22.10 20.50 -31.91
CA GLU A 520 22.67 19.29 -31.35
C GLU A 520 21.58 18.27 -30.98
N SER A 521 20.42 18.77 -30.57
CA SER A 521 19.24 17.94 -30.30
C SER A 521 17.95 18.73 -30.52
N GLY A 522 16.91 18.02 -30.94
CA GLY A 522 15.53 18.49 -30.96
C GLY A 522 14.62 17.37 -30.48
N ARG A 523 13.76 17.66 -29.51
CA ARG A 523 12.85 16.69 -28.87
C ARG A 523 11.46 17.28 -28.78
N SER A 524 10.47 16.54 -29.23
CA SER A 524 9.05 16.82 -28.98
C SER A 524 8.58 16.00 -27.80
N VAL A 525 7.73 16.57 -26.95
CA VAL A 525 7.07 15.88 -25.84
C VAL A 525 5.58 16.03 -26.04
N ASP A 526 4.87 14.91 -25.98
CA ASP A 526 3.41 14.88 -25.90
C ASP A 526 3.01 14.47 -24.50
N LEU A 527 2.17 15.28 -23.85
CA LEU A 527 1.65 15.08 -22.51
C LEU A 527 0.13 14.84 -22.52
N GLU A 528 -0.49 14.60 -23.67
CA GLU A 528 -1.85 14.05 -23.71
C GLU A 528 -1.87 12.63 -23.12
N ASP A 529 -3.00 12.26 -22.52
CA ASP A 529 -3.25 10.97 -21.83
C ASP A 529 -3.76 9.88 -22.77
#